data_AF-A0A8J8AGM6-F1
#
_entry.id   AF-A0A8J8AGM6-F1
#
_cell.length_a   1.000
_cell.length_b   1.000
_cell.length_c   1.000
_cell.angle_alpha   90.00
_cell.angle_beta   90.00
_cell.angle_gamma   90.00
#
_symmetry.space_group_name_H-M   'P 1'
#
loop_
_entity.id
_entity.type
_entity.pdbx_description
1 polymer ?
#
loop_
_entity_poly.entity_id
_entity_poly.type
_entity_poly.pdbx_seq_one_letter_code
_entity_poly.pdbx_strand_id
1 'polypeptide(L)'
;MRMKLLALVALILIAGAGCIGGWGERTTSPSYFPGYGEFNAGNVLVGTGDNMRDYYGIVVPVNRTVTLRGLVFAKEYRVSSAGGEASTGYYGGRVELRAYLGEPGRHSSWSGLESKLRPVSGIEVGITPETLEVEPGKNGTFEVKINTANATPGKTYYLYIVASGEEGWKGWAVVEVITWATENTSP
;
A
#
# COMPACT_ATOMS: atom_id res chain seq x y z
N MET A 1 20.44 -88.45 4.72
CA MET A 1 20.16 -87.28 3.87
C MET A 1 21.39 -86.38 3.89
N ARG A 2 21.79 -85.90 2.72
CA ARG A 2 23.10 -85.32 2.42
C ARG A 2 23.27 -83.88 2.95
N MET A 3 24.54 -83.57 3.26
CA MET A 3 25.25 -82.28 3.02
C MET A 3 24.81 -81.03 3.80
N LYS A 4 25.73 -80.43 4.58
CA LYS A 4 26.61 -79.26 4.25
C LYS A 4 25.77 -77.98 4.07
N LEU A 5 26.09 -76.77 4.53
CA LEU A 5 27.36 -76.12 4.84
C LEU A 5 27.02 -74.68 5.31
N LEU A 6 27.95 -74.10 6.08
CA LEU A 6 28.39 -72.70 6.07
C LEU A 6 27.50 -71.55 6.59
N ALA A 7 28.19 -70.78 7.42
CA ALA A 7 27.96 -69.39 7.79
C ALA A 7 27.91 -68.44 6.57
N LEU A 8 27.64 -67.17 6.92
CA LEU A 8 27.81 -65.94 6.15
C LEU A 8 26.52 -65.44 5.47
N VAL A 9 26.06 -64.26 5.91
CA VAL A 9 25.98 -63.02 5.11
C VAL A 9 24.89 -62.13 5.72
N ALA A 10 25.32 -60.92 6.07
CA ALA A 10 24.51 -59.79 6.43
C ALA A 10 23.60 -59.34 5.27
N LEU A 11 22.63 -58.50 5.64
CA LEU A 11 21.91 -57.56 4.77
C LEU A 11 20.67 -58.08 4.01
N ILE A 12 19.59 -57.32 4.26
CA ILE A 12 18.42 -57.08 3.41
C ILE A 12 17.24 -58.04 3.64
N LEU A 13 16.34 -57.61 4.55
CA LEU A 13 14.91 -57.59 4.25
C LEU A 13 14.34 -56.22 4.62
N ILE A 14 14.13 -55.44 3.57
CA ILE A 14 13.32 -54.23 3.49
C ILE A 14 11.86 -54.68 3.41
N ALA A 15 11.02 -54.26 4.35
CA ALA A 15 9.56 -54.16 4.26
C ALA A 15 9.05 -53.59 5.60
N GLY A 16 8.29 -52.51 5.72
CA GLY A 16 7.77 -51.54 4.77
C GLY A 16 7.57 -50.22 5.54
N ALA A 17 7.70 -49.10 4.83
CA ALA A 17 6.58 -48.18 4.60
C ALA A 17 5.96 -47.57 5.87
N GLY A 18 6.24 -46.29 6.10
CA GLY A 18 5.44 -45.48 7.01
C GLY A 18 6.23 -44.35 7.66
N CYS A 19 6.63 -43.38 6.86
CA CYS A 19 7.08 -42.08 7.37
C CYS A 19 5.94 -41.50 8.22
N ILE A 20 6.09 -41.47 9.55
CA ILE A 20 5.28 -40.57 10.38
C ILE A 20 5.92 -39.19 10.23
N GLY A 21 5.67 -38.59 9.07
CA GLY A 21 5.88 -37.16 8.88
C GLY A 21 4.98 -36.45 9.87
N GLY A 22 5.57 -35.68 10.78
CA GLY A 22 4.82 -34.67 11.51
C GLY A 22 4.32 -33.65 10.49
N TRP A 23 3.05 -33.73 10.12
CA TRP A 23 2.35 -32.63 9.45
C TRP A 23 2.02 -31.60 10.54
N GLY A 24 3.05 -30.98 11.08
CA GLY A 24 2.87 -29.64 11.62
C GLY A 24 2.63 -28.76 10.41
N GLU A 25 1.44 -28.17 10.32
CA GLU A 25 1.22 -27.02 9.43
C GLU A 25 2.40 -26.07 9.65
N ARG A 26 3.26 -25.93 8.62
CA ARG A 26 4.12 -24.76 8.56
C ARG A 26 3.15 -23.60 8.45
N THR A 27 2.89 -22.96 9.59
CA THR A 27 2.52 -21.55 9.61
C THR A 27 3.64 -20.83 8.89
N THR A 28 3.49 -20.64 7.58
CA THR A 28 4.26 -19.68 6.81
C THR A 28 3.99 -18.34 7.46
N SER A 29 4.88 -17.92 8.37
CA SER A 29 4.89 -16.54 8.81
C SER A 29 4.93 -15.69 7.55
N PRO A 30 4.00 -14.73 7.36
CA PRO A 30 4.09 -13.83 6.23
C PRO A 30 5.47 -13.18 6.28
N SER A 31 6.28 -13.45 5.26
CA SER A 31 7.65 -12.96 5.20
C SER A 31 7.60 -11.49 4.85
N TYR A 32 7.46 -10.63 5.84
CA TYR A 32 7.63 -9.19 5.64
C TYR A 32 9.11 -8.90 5.40
N PHE A 33 9.42 -8.32 4.25
CA PHE A 33 10.80 -8.15 3.78
C PHE A 33 11.41 -6.80 4.20
N PRO A 34 12.75 -6.67 4.25
CA PRO A 34 13.40 -5.41 4.55
C PRO A 34 12.91 -4.28 3.63
N GLY A 35 12.45 -3.17 4.22
CA GLY A 35 11.90 -2.02 3.50
C GLY A 35 10.38 -2.08 3.24
N TYR A 36 9.70 -3.15 3.65
CA TYR A 36 8.23 -3.20 3.68
C TYR A 36 7.71 -2.10 4.63
N GLY A 37 6.92 -1.17 4.09
CA GLY A 37 6.48 0.02 4.83
C GLY A 37 7.42 1.22 4.76
N GLU A 38 8.70 1.02 4.42
CA GLU A 38 9.64 2.13 4.22
C GLU A 38 9.53 2.72 2.81
N PHE A 39 9.23 1.92 1.79
CA PHE A 39 9.08 2.45 0.43
C PHE A 39 7.63 2.78 0.10
N ASN A 40 7.42 3.80 -0.75
CA ASN A 40 6.10 4.03 -1.33
C ASN A 40 5.71 2.80 -2.17
N ALA A 41 4.69 2.06 -1.75
CA ALA A 41 4.14 0.98 -2.54
C ALA A 41 3.71 1.46 -3.94
N GLY A 42 3.38 2.74 -4.11
CA GLY A 42 2.99 3.33 -5.39
C GLY A 42 1.68 2.74 -5.88
N ASN A 43 0.78 2.48 -4.94
CA ASN A 43 -0.49 1.78 -5.13
C ASN A 43 -1.71 2.63 -4.75
N VAL A 44 -1.50 3.93 -4.51
CA VAL A 44 -2.55 4.91 -4.25
C VAL A 44 -2.59 5.88 -5.42
N LEU A 45 -3.78 6.09 -5.99
CA LEU A 45 -4.03 7.05 -7.06
C LEU A 45 -5.21 7.95 -6.70
N VAL A 46 -5.15 9.21 -7.10
CA VAL A 46 -6.23 10.19 -6.91
C VAL A 46 -6.46 10.96 -8.22
N GLY A 47 -7.69 11.38 -8.49
CA GLY A 47 -8.00 12.15 -9.69
C GLY A 47 -9.49 12.40 -9.93
N THR A 48 -9.82 12.78 -11.16
CA THR A 48 -11.20 12.96 -11.64
C THR A 48 -11.42 12.20 -12.94
N GLY A 49 -12.59 11.57 -13.09
CA GLY A 49 -12.89 10.73 -14.25
C GLY A 49 -11.89 9.56 -14.36
N ASP A 50 -11.30 9.41 -15.53
CA ASP A 50 -10.31 8.36 -15.83
C ASP A 50 -8.85 8.82 -15.59
N ASN A 51 -8.62 10.09 -15.26
CA ASN A 51 -7.29 10.64 -15.04
C ASN A 51 -6.85 10.47 -13.58
N MET A 52 -6.45 9.25 -13.22
CA MET A 52 -5.99 8.87 -11.87
C MET A 52 -4.47 8.86 -11.79
N ARG A 53 -3.88 9.58 -10.82
CA ARG A 53 -2.42 9.74 -10.70
C ARG A 53 -1.93 9.65 -9.26
N ASP A 54 -0.65 9.31 -9.09
CA ASP A 54 0.07 9.38 -7.81
C ASP A 54 0.45 10.83 -7.43
N TYR A 55 0.37 11.75 -8.39
CA TYR A 55 0.48 13.19 -8.19
C TYR A 55 -0.56 13.89 -9.07
N TYR A 56 -1.49 14.61 -8.45
CA TYR A 56 -2.63 15.21 -9.10
C TYR A 56 -2.78 16.69 -8.74
N GLY A 57 -2.69 17.58 -9.72
CA GLY A 57 -2.84 19.03 -9.53
C GLY A 57 -4.25 19.49 -9.82
N ILE A 58 -4.81 20.33 -8.95
CA ILE A 58 -6.12 20.97 -9.14
C ILE A 58 -6.08 22.44 -8.75
N VAL A 59 -6.86 23.24 -9.46
CA VAL A 59 -7.09 24.65 -9.17
C VAL A 59 -8.49 24.78 -8.61
N VAL A 60 -8.62 25.27 -7.37
CA VAL A 60 -9.89 25.36 -6.65
C VAL A 60 -10.08 26.79 -6.15
N PRO A 61 -11.16 27.49 -6.56
CA PRO A 61 -11.42 28.81 -5.99
C PRO A 61 -11.68 28.71 -4.49
N VAL A 62 -11.34 29.75 -3.73
CA VAL A 62 -11.70 29.81 -2.30
C VAL A 62 -13.22 29.71 -2.11
N ASN A 63 -13.66 29.25 -0.93
CA ASN A 63 -15.08 29.00 -0.63
C ASN A 63 -15.77 27.97 -1.53
N ARG A 64 -15.00 27.01 -2.05
CA ARG A 64 -15.53 25.87 -2.83
C ARG A 64 -15.21 24.54 -2.18
N THR A 65 -16.05 23.56 -2.48
CA THR A 65 -15.81 22.16 -2.18
C THR A 65 -15.64 21.39 -3.47
N VAL A 66 -14.64 20.53 -3.53
CA VAL A 66 -14.40 19.59 -4.62
C VAL A 66 -14.32 18.17 -4.06
N THR A 67 -14.80 17.20 -4.83
CA THR A 67 -14.65 15.78 -4.52
C THR A 67 -13.78 15.13 -5.59
N LEU A 68 -12.70 14.48 -5.16
CA LEU A 68 -11.84 13.67 -6.00
C LEU A 68 -12.14 12.19 -5.78
N ARG A 69 -11.91 11.38 -6.80
CA ARG A 69 -11.93 9.93 -6.69
C ARG A 69 -10.53 9.44 -6.30
N GLY A 70 -10.50 8.37 -5.53
CA GLY A 70 -9.30 7.69 -5.06
C GLY A 70 -9.38 6.20 -5.31
N LEU A 71 -8.21 5.59 -5.52
CA LEU A 71 -8.08 4.16 -5.74
C LEU A 71 -6.85 3.63 -5.00
N VAL A 72 -7.01 2.51 -4.30
CA VAL A 72 -5.92 1.70 -3.74
C VAL A 72 -5.98 0.32 -4.37
N PHE A 73 -4.84 -0.21 -4.82
CA PHE A 73 -4.77 -1.53 -5.45
C PHE A 73 -3.68 -2.41 -4.84
N ALA A 74 -3.88 -3.73 -4.90
CA ALA A 74 -2.91 -4.70 -4.41
C ALA A 74 -1.79 -4.83 -5.44
N LYS A 75 -0.73 -4.05 -5.28
CA LYS A 75 0.42 -4.08 -6.19
C LYS A 75 1.32 -5.28 -5.88
N GLU A 76 1.63 -6.04 -6.92
CA GLU A 76 2.58 -7.15 -6.87
C GLU A 76 3.99 -6.65 -6.52
N TYR A 77 4.69 -7.37 -5.65
CA TYR A 77 6.12 -7.25 -5.46
C TYR A 77 6.79 -8.63 -5.52
N ARG A 78 8.06 -8.65 -5.91
CA ARG A 78 8.86 -9.87 -6.00
C ARG A 78 10.09 -9.74 -5.12
N VAL A 79 10.39 -10.81 -4.39
CA VAL A 79 11.61 -10.90 -3.61
C VAL A 79 12.40 -12.11 -4.04
N SER A 80 13.62 -11.86 -4.51
CA SER A 80 14.60 -12.92 -4.79
C SER A 80 15.33 -13.29 -3.50
N SER A 81 15.30 -14.57 -3.15
CA SER A 81 16.18 -15.10 -2.10
C SER A 81 17.56 -15.45 -2.68
N ALA A 82 18.60 -15.46 -1.84
CA ALA A 82 19.98 -15.78 -2.25
C ALA A 82 20.14 -17.20 -2.86
N GLY A 83 19.11 -18.05 -2.78
CA GLY A 83 19.06 -19.40 -3.38
C GLY A 83 18.33 -19.49 -4.74
N GLY A 84 17.88 -18.37 -5.31
CA GLY A 84 17.31 -18.32 -6.67
C GLY A 84 15.80 -18.53 -6.78
N GLU A 85 15.11 -18.93 -5.70
CA GLU A 85 13.65 -18.92 -5.68
C GLU A 85 13.14 -17.50 -5.35
N ALA A 86 12.32 -16.96 -6.24
CA ALA A 86 11.63 -15.70 -6.05
C ALA A 86 10.23 -15.94 -5.49
N SER A 87 9.90 -15.27 -4.39
CA SER A 87 8.54 -15.25 -3.85
C SER A 87 7.79 -14.01 -4.34
N THR A 88 6.55 -14.20 -4.79
CA THR A 88 5.64 -13.10 -5.14
C THR A 88 4.74 -12.79 -3.94
N GLY A 89 4.58 -11.51 -3.64
CA GLY A 89 3.64 -11.00 -2.64
C GLY A 89 2.87 -9.78 -3.17
N TYR A 90 1.93 -9.28 -2.38
CA TYR A 90 1.09 -8.14 -2.74
C TYR A 90 0.94 -7.16 -1.57
N TYR A 91 0.91 -5.86 -1.86
CA TYR A 91 0.53 -4.84 -0.88
C TYR A 91 -1.00 -4.79 -0.72
N GLY A 92 -1.57 -5.77 -0.01
CA GLY A 92 -3.01 -5.94 0.18
C GLY A 92 -3.45 -5.94 1.65
N GLY A 93 -4.66 -6.43 1.90
CA GLY A 93 -5.29 -6.51 3.21
C GLY A 93 -6.12 -5.27 3.55
N ARG A 94 -6.43 -5.10 4.84
CA ARG A 94 -7.16 -3.94 5.34
C ARG A 94 -6.26 -2.71 5.36
N VAL A 95 -6.79 -1.60 4.84
CA VAL A 95 -6.07 -0.34 4.65
C VAL A 95 -6.79 0.79 5.36
N GLU A 96 -6.06 1.56 6.14
CA GLU A 96 -6.51 2.84 6.69
C GLU A 96 -6.00 4.01 5.84
N LEU A 97 -6.88 4.96 5.52
CA LEU A 97 -6.60 6.14 4.73
C LEU A 97 -6.60 7.39 5.59
N ARG A 98 -5.55 8.20 5.45
CA ARG A 98 -5.43 9.49 6.16
C ARG A 98 -4.88 10.58 5.25
N ALA A 99 -5.31 11.81 5.50
CA ALA A 99 -4.83 12.99 4.80
C ALA A 99 -3.86 13.80 5.68
N TYR A 100 -2.79 14.30 5.08
CA TYR A 100 -1.79 15.14 5.73
C TYR A 100 -1.35 16.27 4.80
N LEU A 101 -0.85 17.38 5.36
CA LEU A 101 -0.10 18.36 4.59
C LEU A 101 1.39 18.05 4.64
N GLY A 102 2.10 18.26 3.53
CA GLY A 102 3.55 18.07 3.46
C GLY A 102 4.26 19.16 2.66
N GLU A 103 5.53 18.92 2.37
CA GLU A 103 6.33 19.74 1.45
C GLU A 103 6.07 19.33 -0.01
N PRO A 104 6.31 20.23 -0.99
CA PRO A 104 6.27 19.86 -2.39
C PRO A 104 7.28 18.75 -2.71
N GLY A 105 6.84 17.76 -3.47
CA GLY A 105 7.73 16.73 -4.00
C GLY A 105 7.09 15.36 -4.04
N ARG A 106 7.82 14.40 -4.62
CA ARG A 106 7.51 12.97 -4.53
C ARG A 106 8.56 12.32 -3.66
N HIS A 107 8.18 11.98 -2.44
CA HIS A 107 9.02 11.17 -1.57
C HIS A 107 8.87 9.70 -1.97
N SER A 108 10.00 9.01 -2.10
CA SER A 108 10.03 7.57 -2.37
C SER A 108 10.08 6.72 -1.10
N SER A 109 10.40 7.33 0.03
CA SER A 109 10.57 6.65 1.31
C SER A 109 9.76 7.30 2.43
N TRP A 110 9.29 6.46 3.36
CA TRP A 110 8.42 6.84 4.47
C TRP A 110 9.21 7.62 5.51
N SER A 111 10.40 7.15 5.92
CA SER A 111 11.26 7.89 6.85
C SER A 111 11.58 9.32 6.39
N GLY A 112 11.72 9.52 5.07
CA GLY A 112 11.96 10.83 4.46
C GLY A 112 10.71 11.71 4.35
N LEU A 113 9.51 11.13 4.46
CA LEU A 113 8.22 11.80 4.36
C LEU A 113 7.59 12.07 5.74
N GLU A 114 7.56 11.07 6.62
CA GLU A 114 6.80 11.03 7.87
C GLU A 114 7.07 12.25 8.75
N SER A 115 8.35 12.58 8.97
CA SER A 115 8.77 13.73 9.78
C SER A 115 8.33 15.09 9.22
N LYS A 116 7.92 15.14 7.95
CA LYS A 116 7.48 16.35 7.24
C LYS A 116 5.98 16.45 7.10
N LEU A 117 5.25 15.39 7.45
CA LEU A 117 3.80 15.38 7.44
C LEU A 117 3.25 16.14 8.63
N ARG A 118 2.22 16.94 8.39
CA ARG A 118 1.53 17.74 9.39
C ARG A 118 0.03 17.50 9.29
N PRO A 119 -0.72 17.64 10.41
CA PRO A 119 -2.17 17.66 10.37
C PRO A 119 -2.68 18.67 9.35
N VAL A 120 -3.79 18.33 8.68
CA VAL A 120 -4.43 19.23 7.72
C VAL A 120 -4.89 20.51 8.42
N SER A 121 -4.52 21.66 7.86
CA SER A 121 -4.88 22.98 8.37
C SER A 121 -5.04 24.00 7.23
N GLY A 122 -5.92 24.99 7.43
CA GLY A 122 -6.23 26.02 6.42
C GLY A 122 -7.05 25.53 5.22
N ILE A 123 -7.38 24.24 5.15
CA ILE A 123 -8.44 23.65 4.34
C ILE A 123 -9.08 22.53 5.17
N GLU A 124 -10.28 22.12 4.81
CA GLU A 124 -10.93 20.95 5.40
C GLU A 124 -10.87 19.79 4.42
N VAL A 125 -10.51 18.60 4.91
CA VAL A 125 -10.39 17.40 4.09
C VAL A 125 -11.09 16.24 4.79
N GLY A 126 -11.95 15.55 4.06
CA GLY A 126 -12.57 14.29 4.47
C GLY A 126 -12.26 13.19 3.47
N ILE A 127 -12.09 11.96 3.96
CA ILE A 127 -11.92 10.75 3.15
C ILE A 127 -13.11 9.83 3.41
N THR A 128 -13.67 9.22 2.38
CA THR A 128 -14.77 8.25 2.55
C THR A 128 -14.67 7.09 1.55
N PRO A 129 -14.63 5.82 1.99
CA PRO A 129 -14.46 5.41 3.38
C PRO A 129 -13.02 5.66 3.88
N GLU A 130 -12.83 5.81 5.19
CA GLU A 130 -11.49 5.94 5.82
C GLU A 130 -10.77 4.59 5.95
N THR A 131 -11.49 3.48 5.80
CA THR A 131 -10.94 2.13 5.82
C THR A 131 -11.53 1.32 4.67
N LEU A 132 -10.70 0.52 4.00
CA LEU A 132 -11.13 -0.33 2.90
C LEU A 132 -10.30 -1.62 2.83
N GLU A 133 -10.83 -2.61 2.12
CA GLU A 133 -10.14 -3.89 1.85
C GLU A 133 -9.55 -3.88 0.44
N VAL A 134 -8.32 -4.36 0.30
CA VAL A 134 -7.61 -4.41 -0.99
C VAL A 134 -7.04 -5.81 -1.22
N GLU A 135 -7.36 -6.40 -2.37
CA GLU A 135 -6.94 -7.75 -2.74
C GLU A 135 -6.46 -7.78 -4.20
N PRO A 136 -5.63 -8.75 -4.60
CA PRO A 136 -5.21 -8.91 -6.00
C PRO A 136 -6.41 -8.94 -6.96
N GLY A 137 -6.39 -8.07 -7.97
CA GLY A 137 -7.47 -7.95 -8.95
C GLY A 137 -8.72 -7.18 -8.48
N LYS A 138 -8.76 -6.73 -7.22
CA LYS A 138 -9.87 -5.97 -6.64
C LYS A 138 -9.38 -4.67 -6.02
N ASN A 139 -9.70 -3.57 -6.68
CA ASN A 139 -9.30 -2.25 -6.21
C ASN A 139 -10.26 -1.76 -5.11
N GLY A 140 -9.69 -1.18 -4.06
CA GLY A 140 -10.44 -0.36 -3.10
C GLY A 140 -10.62 1.05 -3.67
N THR A 141 -11.83 1.60 -3.55
CA THR A 141 -12.15 2.96 -4.00
C THR A 141 -12.53 3.85 -2.83
N PHE A 142 -12.13 5.12 -2.90
CA PHE A 142 -12.48 6.12 -1.91
C PHE A 142 -12.73 7.47 -2.57
N GLU A 143 -13.26 8.41 -1.81
CA GLU A 143 -13.43 9.81 -2.20
C GLU A 143 -12.61 10.71 -1.27
N VAL A 144 -12.06 11.79 -1.83
CA VAL A 144 -11.41 12.86 -1.08
C VAL A 144 -12.21 14.13 -1.27
N LYS A 145 -12.88 14.60 -0.22
CA LYS A 145 -13.63 15.85 -0.22
C LYS A 145 -12.74 16.96 0.34
N ILE A 146 -12.47 17.98 -0.46
CA ILE A 146 -11.63 19.12 -0.10
C ILE A 146 -12.50 20.37 -0.07
N ASN A 147 -12.60 21.01 1.09
CA ASN A 147 -13.32 22.27 1.29
C ASN A 147 -12.32 23.41 1.56
N THR A 148 -12.41 24.46 0.76
CA THR A 148 -11.50 25.60 0.71
C THR A 148 -12.09 26.88 1.35
N ALA A 149 -13.13 26.75 2.19
CA ALA A 149 -13.72 27.89 2.90
C ALA A 149 -12.70 28.67 3.75
N ASN A 150 -11.75 27.97 4.36
CA ASN A 150 -10.71 28.57 5.20
C ASN A 150 -9.38 28.79 4.46
N ALA A 151 -9.38 28.63 3.14
CA ALA A 151 -8.16 28.69 2.35
C ALA A 151 -7.63 30.12 2.20
N THR A 152 -6.30 30.26 2.24
CA THR A 152 -5.64 31.50 1.88
C THR A 152 -5.61 31.63 0.35
N PRO A 153 -6.13 32.72 -0.25
CA PRO A 153 -6.02 32.93 -1.69
C PRO A 153 -4.56 32.94 -2.17
N GLY A 154 -4.28 32.31 -3.30
CA GLY A 154 -2.95 32.22 -3.91
C GLY A 154 -2.02 31.18 -3.26
N LYS A 155 -2.47 30.48 -2.21
CA LYS A 155 -1.67 29.45 -1.54
C LYS A 155 -1.81 28.11 -2.25
N THR A 156 -0.74 27.32 -2.22
CA THR A 156 -0.75 25.93 -2.67
C THR A 156 -0.65 25.01 -1.46
N TYR A 157 -1.55 24.02 -1.39
CA TYR A 157 -1.56 22.99 -0.36
C TYR A 157 -1.14 21.65 -0.98
N TYR A 158 -0.05 21.06 -0.48
CA TYR A 158 0.40 19.74 -0.89
C TYR A 158 -0.20 18.69 0.06
N LEU A 159 -1.33 18.12 -0.37
CA LEU A 159 -2.11 17.16 0.41
C LEU A 159 -1.65 15.74 0.09
N TYR A 160 -1.08 15.05 1.08
CA TYR A 160 -0.70 13.65 0.99
C TYR A 160 -1.87 12.77 1.44
N ILE A 161 -2.33 11.90 0.55
CA ILE A 161 -3.29 10.85 0.87
C ILE A 161 -2.51 9.57 1.11
N VAL A 162 -2.43 9.17 2.38
CA VAL A 162 -1.60 8.05 2.85
C VAL A 162 -2.49 6.84 3.12
N ALA A 163 -2.14 5.71 2.52
CA ALA A 163 -2.66 4.38 2.79
C ALA A 163 -1.71 3.62 3.72
N SER A 164 -2.24 3.12 4.83
CA SER A 164 -1.53 2.27 5.78
C SER A 164 -2.18 0.89 5.81
N GLY A 165 -1.49 -0.12 5.26
CA GLY A 165 -1.93 -1.50 5.35
C GLY A 165 -1.68 -2.08 6.75
N GLU A 166 -2.55 -2.98 7.21
CA GLU A 166 -2.41 -3.65 8.51
C GLU A 166 -1.15 -4.51 8.63
N GLU A 167 -0.62 -4.97 7.50
CA GLU A 167 0.64 -5.69 7.41
C GLU A 167 1.88 -4.77 7.48
N GLY A 168 1.69 -3.46 7.64
CA GLY A 168 2.75 -2.48 7.86
C GLY A 168 3.17 -1.70 6.61
N TRP A 169 2.77 -2.11 5.41
CA TRP A 169 3.09 -1.37 4.18
C TRP A 169 2.46 0.03 4.16
N LYS A 170 3.07 0.92 3.37
CA LYS A 170 2.65 2.30 3.18
C LYS A 170 2.60 2.63 1.69
N GLY A 171 1.60 3.39 1.28
CA GLY A 171 1.48 3.95 -0.05
C GLY A 171 0.91 5.35 0.04
N TRP A 172 1.27 6.25 -0.88
CA TRP A 172 0.71 7.59 -0.89
C TRP A 172 0.63 8.21 -2.27
N ALA A 173 -0.36 9.09 -2.42
CA ALA A 173 -0.51 10.01 -3.54
C ALA A 173 -0.49 11.46 -3.04
N VAL A 174 -0.09 12.38 -3.91
CA VAL A 174 -0.08 13.82 -3.63
C VAL A 174 -1.15 14.52 -4.44
N VAL A 175 -1.94 15.36 -3.78
CA VAL A 175 -2.86 16.31 -4.42
C VAL A 175 -2.30 17.72 -4.21
N GLU A 176 -1.90 18.37 -5.29
CA GLU A 176 -1.51 19.77 -5.28
C GLU A 176 -2.76 20.63 -5.46
N VAL A 177 -3.20 21.30 -4.39
CA VAL A 177 -4.41 22.15 -4.37
C VAL A 177 -3.98 23.60 -4.43
N ILE A 178 -4.14 24.22 -5.61
CA ILE A 178 -3.85 25.63 -5.83
C ILE A 178 -5.13 26.42 -5.59
N THR A 179 -5.13 27.27 -4.56
CA THR A 179 -6.29 28.11 -4.25
C THR A 179 -6.15 29.48 -4.90
N TRP A 180 -7.20 29.97 -5.53
CA TRP A 180 -7.22 31.30 -6.16
C TRP A 180 -8.43 32.11 -5.70
N ALA A 181 -8.31 33.44 -5.72
CA ALA A 181 -9.38 34.34 -5.33
C ALA A 181 -10.46 34.35 -6.40
N THR A 182 -11.72 34.11 -6.05
CA THR A 182 -12.83 34.46 -6.96
C THR A 182 -12.81 35.97 -7.17
N GLU A 183 -12.54 36.43 -8.40
CA GLU A 183 -12.81 37.81 -8.78
C GLU A 183 -14.30 38.06 -8.57
N ASN A 184 -14.64 38.97 -7.65
CA ASN A 184 -15.96 39.56 -7.64
C ASN A 184 -16.06 40.45 -8.88
N THR A 185 -16.38 39.88 -10.04
CA THR A 185 -16.99 40.66 -11.11
C THR A 185 -18.40 40.99 -10.65
N SER A 186 -18.53 42.07 -9.87
CA SER A 186 -19.80 42.75 -9.71
C SER A 186 -20.28 43.23 -11.09
N PRO A 187 -21.52 42.94 -11.51
CA PRO A 187 -22.10 43.52 -12.72
C PRO A 187 -22.28 45.04 -12.58
#